data_AF-A0A966TWY4-F1
#
_entry.id   AF-A0A966TWY4-F1
#
_cell.length_a   1.000
_cell.length_b   1.000
_cell.length_c   1.000
_cell.angle_alpha   90.00
_cell.angle_beta   90.00
_cell.angle_gamma   90.00
#
_symmetry.space_group_name_H-M   'P 1'
#
loop_
_entity.id
_entity.type
_entity.pdbx_description
1 polymer ?
#
loop_
_entity_poly.entity_id
_entity_poly.type
_entity_poly.pdbx_seq_one_letter_code
_entity_poly.pdbx_strand_id
1 'polypeptide(L)' 'MLTFTALAIWKLLLPLLVLIAVIDWLTASDDRRIRILRRTGLTQRQIADRLTLTRYRVRKALA' A
#
# COMPACT_ATOMS: atom_id res chain seq x y z
N MET A 1 -32.05 21.83 -0.53
CA MET A 1 -30.88 22.30 -1.31
C MET A 1 -29.56 21.81 -0.71
N LEU A 2 -29.27 22.12 0.56
CA LEU A 2 -28.06 21.65 1.28
C LEU A 2 -27.86 20.12 1.30
N THR A 3 -28.94 19.35 1.41
CA THR A 3 -28.88 17.87 1.41
C THR A 3 -28.49 17.29 0.05
N PHE A 4 -29.00 17.87 -1.05
CA PHE A 4 -28.65 17.45 -2.41
C PHE A 4 -27.18 17.77 -2.74
N THR A 5 -26.69 18.94 -2.34
CA THR A 5 -25.28 19.31 -2.54
C THR A 5 -24.34 18.46 -1.68
N ALA A 6 -24.70 18.18 -0.42
CA ALA A 6 -23.92 17.28 0.44
C ALA A 6 -23.84 15.86 -0.14
N LEU A 7 -24.96 15.32 -0.65
CA LEU A 7 -24.97 13.99 -1.27
C LEU A 7 -24.07 13.92 -2.51
N ALA A 8 -24.11 14.96 -3.35
CA ALA A 8 -23.30 15.05 -4.54
C ALA A 8 -21.79 15.12 -4.21
N ILE A 9 -21.41 15.90 -3.19
CA ILE A 9 -20.03 15.98 -2.71
C ILE A 9 -19.54 14.62 -2.22
N TRP A 10 -20.28 13.95 -1.35
CA TRP A 10 -19.87 12.65 -0.81
C TRP A 10 -19.79 11.57 -1.90
N LYS A 11 -20.71 11.59 -2.87
CA LYS A 11 -20.72 10.65 -3.98
C LYS A 11 -19.53 10.81 -4.94
N LEU A 12 -18.94 12.00 -5.01
CA LEU A 12 -17.72 12.25 -5.79
C LEU A 12 -16.45 12.05 -4.96
N LEU A 13 -16.46 12.51 -3.70
CA LEU A 13 -15.31 12.46 -2.81
C LEU A 13 -14.95 11.03 -2.41
N LEU A 14 -15.93 10.18 -2.08
CA LEU A 14 -15.67 8.79 -1.71
C LEU A 14 -14.96 7.98 -2.80
N PRO A 15 -15.44 7.91 -4.06
CA PRO A 15 -14.74 7.16 -5.10
C PRO A 15 -13.37 7.76 -5.42
N LEU A 16 -13.21 9.08 -5.32
CA LEU A 16 -11.90 9.72 -5.49
C LEU A 16 -10.91 9.30 -4.41
N LEU A 17 -11.33 9.28 -3.13
CA LEU A 17 -10.51 8.79 -2.03
C LEU A 17 -10.17 7.31 -2.18
N VAL A 18 -11.12 6.48 -2.62
CA VAL A 18 -10.87 5.05 -2.89
C VAL A 18 -9.85 4.91 -4.02
N LEU A 19 -9.98 5.67 -5.11
CA LEU A 19 -9.03 5.63 -6.22
C LEU A 19 -7.62 6.03 -5.77
N ILE A 20 -7.50 7.12 -5.01
CA ILE A 20 -6.21 7.56 -4.46
C ILE A 20 -5.64 6.48 -3.53
N ALA A 21 -6.44 5.87 -2.66
CA ALA A 21 -5.98 4.80 -1.78
C ALA A 21 -5.55 3.56 -2.56
N VAL A 22 -6.23 3.20 -3.65
CA VAL A 22 -5.84 2.10 -4.54
C VAL A 22 -4.55 2.42 -5.27
N ILE A 23 -4.39 3.63 -5.80
CA ILE A 23 -3.15 4.07 -6.45
C ILE A 23 -2.02 4.08 -5.42
N ASP A 24 -2.22 4.64 -4.23
CA ASP A 24 -1.23 4.63 -3.16
C ASP A 24 -0.89 3.21 -2.71
N TRP A 25 -1.85 2.28 -2.72
CA TRP A 25 -1.63 0.87 -2.39
C TRP A 25 -0.87 0.11 -3.48
N LEU A 26 -1.17 0.40 -4.75
CA LEU A 26 -0.47 -0.17 -5.91
C LEU A 26 0.93 0.43 -6.06
N THR A 27 1.06 1.71 -5.73
CA THR A 27 2.32 2.46 -5.67
C THR A 27 3.06 2.20 -4.35
N ALA A 28 2.40 1.56 -3.37
CA ALA A 28 2.98 1.30 -2.07
C ALA A 28 4.26 0.50 -2.29
N SER A 29 5.38 1.21 -2.06
CA SER A 29 6.69 0.69 -2.37
C SER A 29 6.86 -0.69 -1.75
N ASP A 30 7.50 -1.58 -2.49
CA ASP A 30 7.98 -2.87 -2.00
C ASP A 30 8.64 -2.73 -0.62
N ASP A 31 9.29 -1.59 -0.35
CA ASP A 31 9.89 -1.27 0.95
C ASP A 31 8.91 -1.30 2.12
N ARG A 32 7.69 -0.76 1.95
CA ARG A 32 6.66 -0.77 3.00
C ARG A 32 6.17 -2.20 3.25
N ARG A 33 5.98 -2.98 2.16
CA ARG A 33 5.58 -4.40 2.24
C ARG A 33 6.67 -5.23 2.93
N ILE A 34 7.93 -4.98 2.60
CA ILE A 34 9.09 -5.60 3.25
C ILE A 34 9.11 -5.31 4.75
N ARG A 35 8.88 -4.06 5.17
CA ARG A 35 8.82 -3.68 6.60
C ARG A 35 7.67 -4.35 7.34
N ILE A 36 6.49 -4.44 6.74
CA ILE A 36 5.33 -5.11 7.35
C ILE A 36 5.62 -6.60 7.53
N LEU A 37 6.10 -7.28 6.48
CA LEU A 37 6.45 -8.71 6.53
C LEU A 37 7.61 -8.99 7.50
N ARG A 38 8.53 -8.04 7.67
CA ARG A 38 9.59 -8.16 8.67
C ARG A 38 9.03 -8.13 10.09
N ARG A 39 8.01 -7.33 10.35
CA ARG A 39 7.33 -7.27 11.67
C ARG A 39 6.55 -8.54 11.99
N THR A 40 6.16 -9.34 10.99
CA THR A 40 5.52 -10.64 11.22
C THR A 40 6.52 -11.77 11.48
N GLY A 41 7.81 -11.46 11.68
CA GLY A 41 8.84 -12.43 12.03
C GLY A 41 9.44 -13.20 10.85
N LEU A 42 9.10 -12.83 9.61
CA LEU A 42 9.65 -13.50 8.42
C LEU A 42 11.13 -13.18 8.21
N THR A 43 11.89 -14.19 7.78
CA THR A 43 13.28 -14.01 7.37
C THR A 43 13.37 -13.27 6.03
N GLN A 44 14.48 -12.58 5.78
CA GLN A 44 14.68 -11.84 4.51
C GLN A 44 14.52 -12.73 3.27
N ARG A 45 14.86 -14.03 3.37
CA ARG A 45 14.70 -14.98 2.26
C ARG A 45 13.22 -15.28 1.99
N GLN A 46 12.44 -15.54 3.04
CA GLN A 46 10.99 -15.75 2.92
C GLN A 46 10.26 -14.51 2.39
N ILE A 47 10.72 -13.31 2.75
CA ILE A 47 10.16 -12.05 2.23
C ILE A 47 10.48 -11.89 0.74
N ALA A 48 11.72 -12.18 0.34
CA ALA A 48 12.17 -12.16 -1.05
C ALA A 48 11.33 -13.14 -1.90
N ASP A 49 11.14 -14.36 -1.42
CA ASP A 49 10.35 -15.40 -2.10
C ASP A 49 8.86 -15.00 -2.21
N ARG A 50 8.27 -14.41 -1.16
CA ARG A 50 6.86 -13.98 -1.16
C ARG A 50 6.58 -12.79 -2.07
N LEU A 51 7.51 -11.85 -2.16
CA LEU A 51 7.35 -10.64 -2.97
C LEU A 51 7.93 -10.82 -4.38
N THR A 52 8.49 -12.00 -4.70
CA THR A 52 9.22 -12.24 -5.97
C THR A 52 10.34 -11.22 -6.20
N LEU A 53 11.03 -10.84 -5.11
CA LEU A 53 12.12 -9.86 -5.10
C LEU A 53 13.46 -10.55 -4.86
N THR A 54 14.56 -9.86 -5.18
CA THR A 54 15.89 -10.34 -4.80
C THR A 54 16.17 -10.07 -3.32
N ARG A 55 16.95 -10.94 -2.67
CA ARG A 55 17.40 -10.74 -1.28
C ARG A 55 18.15 -9.41 -1.10
N TYR A 56 18.83 -8.94 -2.15
CA TYR A 56 19.48 -7.63 -2.17
C TYR A 56 18.48 -6.48 -2.03
N ARG A 57 17.35 -6.51 -2.76
CA ARG A 57 16.28 -5.51 -2.61
C ARG A 57 15.68 -5.52 -1.20
N VAL A 58 15.44 -6.70 -0.64
CA VAL A 58 14.96 -6.84 0.74
C VAL A 58 15.95 -6.27 1.74
N ARG A 59 17.25 -6.52 1.56
CA ARG A 59 18.29 -5.92 2.40
C ARG A 59 18.34 -4.40 2.25
N LYS A 60 18.26 -3.87 1.02
CA LYS A 60 18.28 -2.42 0.74
C LYS A 60 17.09 -1.70 1.39
N ALA A 61 15.92 -2.32 1.43
CA ALA A 61 14.73 -1.77 2.06
C ALA A 61 14.74 -1.81 3.60
N LEU A 62 15.61 -2.64 4.19
CA LEU A 62 15.76 -2.84 5.64
C LEU A 62 17.04 -2.20 6.21
N ALA A 63 17.94 -1.75 5.35
CA ALA A 63 19.15 -1.01 5.69
C ALA A 63 18.82 0.47 5.88
#